data_AF-A0A8T4K4D0-F1
#
_entry.id   AF-A0A8T4K4D0-F1
#
_cell.length_a   1.000
_cell.length_b   1.000
_cell.length_c   1.000
_cell.angle_alpha   90.00
_cell.angle_beta   90.00
_cell.angle_gamma   90.00
#
_symmetry.space_group_name_H-M   'P 1'
#
loop_
_entity.id
_entity.type
_entity.pdbx_description
1 polymer ?
#
loop_
_entity_poly.entity_id
_entity_poly.type
_entity_poly.pdbx_seq_one_letter_code
_entity_poly.pdbx_strand_id
1 'polypeptide(L)'
;MYLENQINAETFQELWQQASEKPTKYDRVLISPKANMAAIRDYGHFRIKNAFIIVQSGTIWHEWEISDFKLLKCSGTFSFNAKSIRNIAVCVGEETEEPSYLFFKDMEEASSHDLFAIGAVETEKCILAFCFDWQNRKNQYLVADNYDGEDSDLFYIMRTLKELPDRKEDMNETAHTRSEYPMEGIQNGAST
;
A
#
# COMPACT_ATOMS: atom_id res chain seq x y z
N MET A 1 -26.99 -1.43 7.63
CA MET A 1 -25.66 -1.11 8.17
C MET A 1 -25.19 -2.13 9.22
N TYR A 2 -25.71 -2.20 10.45
CA TYR A 2 -25.18 -3.13 11.47
C TYR A 2 -25.29 -4.62 11.10
N LEU A 3 -26.48 -5.07 10.69
CA LEU A 3 -26.72 -6.47 10.29
C LEU A 3 -25.95 -6.87 9.02
N GLU A 4 -25.83 -5.93 8.07
CA GLU A 4 -25.09 -6.13 6.82
C GLU A 4 -23.59 -6.26 7.08
N ASN A 5 -23.03 -5.43 7.99
CA ASN A 5 -21.63 -5.52 8.38
C ASN A 5 -21.33 -6.84 9.11
N GLN A 6 -22.26 -7.34 9.94
CA GLN A 6 -22.13 -8.65 10.58
C GLN A 6 -22.09 -9.79 9.57
N ILE A 7 -23.02 -9.82 8.61
CA ILE A 7 -23.03 -10.83 7.53
C ILE A 7 -21.74 -10.78 6.71
N ASN A 8 -21.26 -9.57 6.41
CA ASN A 8 -20.01 -9.37 5.69
C ASN A 8 -18.80 -9.83 6.52
N ALA A 9 -18.78 -9.58 7.83
CA ALA A 9 -17.75 -10.09 8.72
C ALA A 9 -17.70 -11.62 8.73
N GLU A 10 -18.85 -12.28 8.86
CA GLU A 10 -18.96 -13.74 8.79
C GLU A 10 -18.46 -14.29 7.45
N THR A 11 -18.90 -13.68 6.34
CA THR A 11 -18.46 -14.06 4.99
C THR A 11 -16.94 -13.90 4.82
N PHE A 12 -16.37 -12.82 5.35
CA PHE A 12 -14.93 -12.61 5.31
C PHE A 12 -14.17 -13.66 6.13
N GLN A 13 -14.67 -14.02 7.31
CA GLN A 13 -14.10 -15.09 8.14
C GLN A 13 -14.16 -16.45 7.45
N GLU A 14 -15.26 -16.77 6.76
CA GLU A 14 -15.35 -18.00 5.96
C GLU A 14 -14.30 -18.03 4.84
N LEU A 15 -14.15 -16.93 4.11
CA LEU A 15 -13.12 -16.82 3.06
C LEU A 15 -11.70 -16.91 3.65
N TRP A 16 -11.48 -16.31 4.81
CA TRP A 16 -10.23 -16.42 5.54
C TRP A 16 -9.88 -17.86 5.90
N GLN A 17 -10.87 -18.59 6.42
CA GLN A 17 -10.70 -20.00 6.78
C GLN A 17 -10.41 -20.83 5.53
N GLN A 18 -11.18 -20.64 4.45
CA GLN A 18 -10.95 -21.33 3.18
C GLN A 18 -9.56 -21.05 2.61
N ALA A 19 -9.09 -19.80 2.66
CA ALA A 19 -7.74 -19.41 2.24
C ALA A 19 -6.66 -20.07 3.10
N SER A 20 -6.90 -20.20 4.41
CA SER A 20 -6.00 -20.91 5.34
C SER A 20 -5.89 -22.39 5.03
N GLU A 21 -7.02 -23.04 4.72
CA GLU A 21 -7.08 -24.48 4.42
C GLU A 21 -6.57 -24.81 3.01
N LYS A 22 -6.63 -23.84 2.08
CA LYS A 22 -6.27 -24.01 0.67
C LYS A 22 -5.30 -22.90 0.23
N PRO A 23 -4.08 -22.84 0.77
CA PRO A 23 -3.13 -21.76 0.50
C PRO A 23 -2.67 -21.71 -0.96
N THR A 24 -2.84 -22.78 -1.74
CA THR A 24 -2.58 -22.81 -3.18
C THR A 24 -3.68 -22.15 -4.02
N LYS A 25 -4.76 -21.66 -3.40
CA LYS A 25 -5.89 -21.06 -4.11
C LYS A 25 -6.06 -19.57 -3.85
N TYR A 26 -5.40 -19.02 -2.83
CA TYR A 26 -5.62 -17.65 -2.40
C TYR A 26 -4.29 -17.00 -2.05
N ASP A 27 -4.16 -15.75 -2.46
CA ASP A 27 -3.16 -14.84 -1.94
C ASP A 27 -3.79 -14.06 -0.79
N ARG A 28 -3.06 -13.94 0.31
CA ARG A 28 -3.55 -13.29 1.53
C ARG A 28 -2.49 -12.41 2.14
N VAL A 29 -2.93 -11.25 2.61
CA VAL A 29 -2.12 -10.32 3.41
C VAL A 29 -2.89 -9.99 4.68
N LEU A 30 -2.18 -9.90 5.80
CA LEU A 30 -2.66 -9.40 7.08
C LEU A 30 -1.62 -8.46 7.65
N ILE A 31 -2.02 -7.24 7.98
CA ILE A 31 -1.27 -6.32 8.82
C ILE A 31 -2.21 -5.83 9.91
N SER A 32 -1.81 -6.00 11.16
CA SER A 32 -2.56 -5.57 12.34
C SER A 32 -1.60 -5.37 13.51
N PRO A 33 -2.04 -4.73 14.61
CA PRO A 33 -1.21 -4.57 15.80
C PRO A 33 -0.70 -5.91 16.38
N LYS A 34 -1.40 -7.02 16.11
CA LYS A 34 -1.13 -8.35 16.68
C LYS A 34 -0.39 -9.29 15.73
N ALA A 35 -0.51 -9.08 14.41
CA ALA A 35 -0.03 -10.04 13.43
C ALA A 35 0.23 -9.38 12.08
N ASN A 36 1.37 -9.74 11.47
CA ASN A 36 1.80 -9.30 10.15
C ASN A 36 2.26 -10.50 9.33
N MET A 37 1.48 -10.93 8.35
CA MET A 37 1.77 -12.13 7.56
C MET A 37 1.24 -12.04 6.14
N ALA A 38 1.92 -12.73 5.25
CA ALA A 38 1.48 -12.97 3.88
C ALA A 38 1.45 -14.48 3.61
N ALA A 39 0.39 -14.95 2.97
CA ALA A 39 0.31 -16.30 2.42
C ALA A 39 0.09 -16.15 0.92
N ILE A 40 1.14 -16.35 0.13
CA ILE A 40 1.11 -16.11 -1.31
C ILE A 40 1.13 -17.44 -2.03
N ARG A 41 0.22 -17.62 -2.99
CA ARG A 41 0.11 -18.80 -3.83
C ARG A 41 1.47 -19.10 -4.46
N ASP A 42 1.82 -20.37 -4.53
CA ASP A 42 3.07 -20.88 -5.10
C ASP A 42 4.35 -20.57 -4.30
N TYR A 43 4.32 -19.63 -3.34
CA TYR A 43 5.46 -19.33 -2.46
C TYR A 43 5.28 -19.91 -1.05
N GLY A 44 4.09 -19.78 -0.46
CA GLY A 44 3.79 -20.24 0.90
C GLY A 44 3.53 -19.12 1.90
N HIS A 45 3.83 -19.38 3.18
CA HIS A 45 3.53 -18.49 4.29
C HIS A 45 4.78 -17.78 4.80
N PHE A 46 4.74 -16.46 4.87
CA PHE A 46 5.87 -15.63 5.25
C PHE A 46 5.46 -14.53 6.22
N ARG A 47 6.42 -14.12 7.04
CA ARG A 47 6.38 -12.82 7.69
C ARG A 47 6.63 -11.74 6.64
N ILE A 48 5.93 -10.63 6.77
CA ILE A 48 6.13 -9.47 5.90
C ILE A 48 7.45 -8.79 6.31
N LYS A 49 8.38 -8.66 5.36
CA LYS A 49 9.67 -7.97 5.53
C LYS A 49 9.46 -6.47 5.39
N ASN A 50 8.92 -6.04 4.26
CA ASN A 50 8.58 -4.64 4.02
C ASN A 50 7.13 -4.54 3.53
N ALA A 51 6.43 -3.49 3.90
CA ALA A 51 5.14 -3.17 3.32
C ALA A 51 4.87 -1.69 3.38
N PHE A 52 4.19 -1.19 2.38
CA PHE A 52 3.60 0.14 2.39
C PHE A 52 2.23 0.04 1.76
N ILE A 53 1.19 0.37 2.53
CA ILE A 53 -0.20 0.26 2.10
C ILE A 53 -0.92 1.54 2.50
N ILE A 54 -1.60 2.13 1.53
CA ILE A 54 -2.49 3.27 1.74
C ILE A 54 -3.90 2.82 1.38
N VAL A 55 -4.84 3.11 2.27
CA VAL A 55 -6.27 2.95 2.00
C VAL A 55 -6.98 4.27 2.23
N GLN A 56 -7.75 4.69 1.25
CA GLN A 56 -8.75 5.74 1.41
C GLN A 56 -10.12 5.10 1.53
N SER A 57 -10.84 5.42 2.61
CA SER A 57 -12.25 5.06 2.82
C SER A 57 -13.05 6.34 3.04
N GLY A 58 -13.82 6.76 2.03
CA GLY A 58 -14.44 8.08 2.01
C GLY A 58 -13.41 9.20 2.10
N THR A 59 -13.46 10.01 3.16
CA THR A 59 -12.51 11.12 3.41
C THR A 59 -11.31 10.72 4.27
N ILE A 60 -11.31 9.50 4.83
CA ILE A 60 -10.30 9.05 5.79
C ILE A 60 -9.18 8.32 5.03
N TRP A 61 -7.95 8.63 5.43
CA TRP A 61 -6.74 7.99 4.93
C TRP A 61 -6.11 7.13 6.03
N HIS A 62 -5.87 5.87 5.70
CA HIS A 62 -5.23 4.91 6.59
C HIS A 62 -3.93 4.42 5.96
N GLU A 63 -2.94 4.18 6.81
CA GLU A 63 -1.59 3.83 6.39
C GLU A 63 -1.07 2.65 7.22
N TRP A 64 -0.46 1.70 6.51
CA TRP A 64 0.31 0.61 7.12
C TRP A 64 1.72 0.63 6.54
N GLU A 65 2.69 0.55 7.44
CA GLU A 65 4.10 0.55 7.08
C GLU A 65 4.83 -0.50 7.91
N ILE A 66 5.52 -1.40 7.21
CA ILE A 66 6.47 -2.35 7.78
C ILE A 66 7.80 -2.11 7.09
N SER A 67 8.89 -2.04 7.85
CA SER A 67 10.24 -2.01 7.31
C SER A 67 11.12 -2.94 8.13
N ASP A 68 11.87 -3.80 7.44
CA ASP A 68 12.76 -4.79 8.07
C ASP A 68 12.05 -5.56 9.20
N PHE A 69 10.87 -6.11 8.86
CA PHE A 69 9.98 -6.87 9.73
C PHE A 69 9.36 -6.10 10.92
N LYS A 70 9.63 -4.81 11.06
CA LYS A 70 9.13 -3.95 12.14
C LYS A 70 7.93 -3.15 11.67
N LEU A 71 6.86 -3.21 12.44
CA LEU A 71 5.65 -2.40 12.22
C LEU A 71 5.94 -0.95 12.63
N LEU A 72 5.96 -0.04 11.66
CA LEU A 72 6.25 1.39 11.88
C LEU A 72 4.96 2.20 11.99
N LYS A 73 3.97 1.89 11.15
CA LYS A 73 2.63 2.49 11.17
C LYS A 73 1.56 1.43 11.01
N CYS A 74 0.46 1.59 11.74
CA CYS A 74 -0.63 0.64 11.73
C CYS A 74 -1.94 1.36 12.09
N SER A 75 -2.72 1.77 11.09
CA SER A 75 -4.06 2.35 11.29
C SER A 75 -5.14 1.32 11.70
N GLY A 76 -4.75 0.25 12.40
CA GLY A 76 -5.61 -0.89 12.74
C GLY A 76 -5.34 -2.12 11.87
N THR A 77 -6.38 -2.83 11.45
CA THR A 77 -6.29 -4.02 10.60
C THR A 77 -6.47 -3.68 9.13
N PHE A 78 -5.49 -4.10 8.33
CA PHE A 78 -5.65 -4.26 6.89
C PHE A 78 -5.49 -5.72 6.53
N SER A 79 -6.43 -6.24 5.74
CA SER A 79 -6.28 -7.55 5.14
C SER A 79 -6.98 -7.64 3.80
N PHE A 80 -6.45 -8.48 2.91
CA PHE A 80 -7.24 -9.00 1.82
C PHE A 80 -7.02 -10.50 1.60
N ASN A 81 -8.00 -11.13 0.96
CA ASN A 81 -7.93 -12.45 0.38
C ASN A 81 -8.26 -12.33 -1.11
N ALA A 82 -7.32 -12.71 -1.98
CA ALA A 82 -7.48 -12.65 -3.43
C ALA A 82 -7.40 -14.05 -4.03
N LYS A 83 -8.47 -14.49 -4.70
CA LYS A 83 -8.44 -15.69 -5.55
C LYS A 83 -8.04 -15.32 -6.99
N SER A 84 -8.41 -14.13 -7.43
CA SER A 84 -8.07 -13.52 -8.71
C SER A 84 -8.35 -12.01 -8.65
N ILE A 85 -7.95 -11.24 -9.66
CA ILE A 85 -8.28 -9.80 -9.76
C ILE A 85 -9.79 -9.49 -9.73
N ARG A 86 -10.65 -10.47 -10.04
CA ARG A 86 -12.13 -10.34 -10.03
C ARG A 86 -12.79 -10.89 -8.76
N ASN A 87 -12.00 -11.46 -7.86
CA ASN A 87 -12.48 -12.15 -6.68
C ASN A 87 -11.53 -11.84 -5.51
N ILE A 88 -11.80 -10.72 -4.86
CA ILE A 88 -11.00 -10.14 -3.78
C ILE A 88 -11.93 -9.77 -2.63
N ALA A 89 -11.61 -10.20 -1.43
CA ALA A 89 -12.24 -9.73 -0.21
C ALA A 89 -11.24 -8.87 0.55
N VAL A 90 -11.63 -7.67 0.98
CA VAL A 90 -10.80 -6.73 1.73
C VAL A 90 -11.47 -6.45 3.07
N CYS A 91 -10.68 -6.43 4.14
CA CYS A 91 -11.07 -5.98 5.47
C CYS A 91 -10.17 -4.81 5.85
N VAL A 92 -10.78 -3.69 6.23
CA VAL A 92 -10.10 -2.49 6.70
C VAL A 92 -10.82 -2.04 7.96
N GLY A 93 -10.12 -1.95 9.08
CA GLY A 93 -10.72 -1.50 10.32
C GLY A 93 -9.72 -0.81 11.23
N GLU A 94 -10.16 0.19 11.96
CA GLU A 94 -9.37 0.78 13.03
C GLU A 94 -9.43 -0.11 14.28
N GLU A 95 -8.51 0.08 15.23
CA GLU A 95 -8.49 -0.72 16.46
C GLU A 95 -9.72 -0.45 17.36
N THR A 96 -10.31 0.74 17.24
CA THR A 96 -11.42 1.22 18.07
C THR A 96 -12.77 1.22 17.37
N GLU A 97 -12.81 0.88 16.07
CA GLU A 97 -14.03 0.94 15.26
C GLU A 97 -14.38 -0.44 14.67
N GLU A 98 -15.62 -0.60 14.23
CA GLU A 98 -16.01 -1.82 13.52
C GLU A 98 -15.32 -1.87 12.15
N PRO A 99 -14.64 -2.98 11.81
CA PRO A 99 -14.03 -3.12 10.50
C PRO A 99 -15.07 -3.06 9.39
N SER A 100 -14.65 -2.47 8.27
CA SER A 100 -15.36 -2.49 7.00
C SER A 100 -14.90 -3.68 6.17
N TYR A 101 -15.86 -4.40 5.60
CA TYR A 101 -15.63 -5.58 4.79
C TYR A 101 -16.16 -5.35 3.38
N LEU A 102 -15.32 -5.59 2.38
CA LEU A 102 -15.63 -5.31 0.99
C LEU A 102 -15.31 -6.52 0.10
N PHE A 103 -16.22 -6.87 -0.80
CA PHE A 103 -16.10 -8.04 -1.68
C PHE A 103 -16.15 -7.64 -3.16
N PHE A 104 -14.99 -7.60 -3.81
CA PHE A 104 -14.92 -7.52 -5.26
C PHE A 104 -15.29 -8.89 -5.84
N LYS A 105 -16.57 -9.07 -6.18
CA LYS A 105 -17.06 -10.24 -6.89
C LYS A 105 -17.68 -9.82 -8.20
N ASP A 106 -17.03 -10.19 -9.30
CA ASP A 106 -17.48 -9.95 -10.68
C ASP A 106 -17.74 -8.46 -11.04
N MET A 107 -17.38 -7.53 -10.15
CA MET A 107 -17.52 -6.08 -10.29
C MET A 107 -18.96 -5.61 -10.57
N GLU A 108 -19.97 -6.37 -10.13
CA GLU A 108 -21.38 -6.11 -10.44
C GLU A 108 -22.05 -5.19 -9.40
N GLU A 109 -21.63 -5.22 -8.14
CA GLU A 109 -22.27 -4.44 -7.07
C GLU A 109 -21.68 -3.03 -6.93
N ALA A 110 -22.46 -2.03 -7.30
CA ALA A 110 -22.23 -0.64 -6.90
C ALA A 110 -22.69 -0.49 -5.45
N SER A 111 -21.79 -0.73 -4.48
CA SER A 111 -22.02 -0.28 -3.11
C SER A 111 -21.66 1.22 -3.01
N SER A 112 -22.25 1.93 -2.05
CA SER A 112 -21.97 3.35 -1.78
C SER A 112 -20.61 3.60 -1.09
N HIS A 113 -19.73 2.61 -1.08
CA HIS A 113 -18.45 2.70 -0.39
C HIS A 113 -17.38 3.18 -1.37
N ASP A 114 -16.86 4.39 -1.12
CA ASP A 114 -15.68 4.91 -1.80
C ASP A 114 -14.44 4.34 -1.13
N LEU A 115 -13.98 3.17 -1.59
CA LEU A 115 -12.72 2.57 -1.15
C LEU A 115 -11.69 2.54 -2.27
N PHE A 116 -10.50 3.06 -1.96
CA PHE A 116 -9.31 2.92 -2.77
C PHE A 116 -8.19 2.34 -1.90
N ALA A 117 -7.57 1.26 -2.33
CA ALA A 117 -6.44 0.66 -1.63
C ALA A 117 -5.27 0.44 -2.60
N ILE A 118 -4.08 0.90 -2.25
CA ILE A 118 -2.87 0.65 -3.04
C ILE A 118 -1.74 0.24 -2.10
N GLY A 119 -0.94 -0.74 -2.51
CA GLY A 119 0.13 -1.20 -1.65
C GLY A 119 1.12 -2.12 -2.31
N ALA A 120 2.27 -2.24 -1.66
CA ALA A 120 3.25 -3.28 -1.90
C ALA A 120 3.57 -4.01 -0.60
N VAL A 121 3.78 -5.31 -0.73
CA VAL A 121 4.16 -6.22 0.35
C VAL A 121 5.32 -7.07 -0.14
N GLU A 122 6.43 -6.95 0.55
CA GLU A 122 7.64 -7.72 0.29
C GLU A 122 7.81 -8.79 1.39
N THR A 123 8.09 -9.99 0.95
CA THR A 123 8.54 -11.10 1.79
C THR A 123 9.97 -11.49 1.38
N GLU A 124 10.56 -12.44 2.10
CA GLU A 124 11.87 -12.99 1.73
C GLU A 124 11.89 -13.72 0.38
N LYS A 125 10.73 -14.02 -0.21
CA LYS A 125 10.62 -14.82 -1.44
C LYS A 125 9.92 -14.13 -2.60
N CYS A 126 9.04 -13.19 -2.30
CA CYS A 126 8.22 -12.55 -3.32
C CYS A 126 7.83 -11.13 -2.94
N ILE A 127 7.53 -10.35 -3.96
CA ILE A 127 6.92 -9.03 -3.86
C ILE A 127 5.51 -9.14 -4.42
N LEU A 128 4.57 -8.55 -3.70
CA LEU A 128 3.18 -8.44 -4.09
C LEU A 128 2.83 -6.96 -4.20
N ALA A 129 2.31 -6.55 -5.35
CA ALA A 129 1.80 -5.20 -5.59
C ALA A 129 0.30 -5.27 -5.86
N PHE A 130 -0.46 -4.31 -5.35
CA PHE A 130 -1.89 -4.25 -5.60
C PHE A 130 -2.42 -2.83 -5.67
N CYS A 131 -3.50 -2.67 -6.42
CA CYS A 131 -4.32 -1.48 -6.48
C CYS A 131 -5.78 -1.93 -6.64
N PHE A 132 -6.62 -1.60 -5.67
CA PHE A 132 -8.04 -1.91 -5.64
C PHE A 132 -8.83 -0.60 -5.61
N ASP A 133 -9.39 -0.26 -6.75
CA ASP A 133 -10.20 0.94 -6.94
C ASP A 133 -11.66 0.53 -7.10
N TRP A 134 -12.40 0.64 -5.99
CA TRP A 134 -13.80 0.22 -5.90
C TRP A 134 -14.69 1.08 -6.80
N GLN A 135 -14.47 2.39 -6.78
CA GLN A 135 -15.30 3.36 -7.51
C GLN A 135 -15.16 3.20 -9.02
N ASN A 136 -13.93 3.03 -9.51
CA ASN A 136 -13.68 2.86 -10.95
C ASN A 136 -13.71 1.40 -11.41
N ARG A 137 -13.99 0.45 -10.49
CA ARG A 137 -13.99 -0.99 -10.76
C ARG A 137 -12.69 -1.43 -11.45
N LYS A 138 -11.55 -1.03 -10.86
CA LYS A 138 -10.23 -1.36 -11.39
C LYS A 138 -9.40 -2.02 -10.31
N ASN A 139 -9.15 -3.32 -10.52
CA ASN A 139 -8.26 -4.08 -9.66
C ASN A 139 -7.04 -4.50 -10.47
N GLN A 140 -5.87 -4.21 -9.92
CA GLN A 140 -4.59 -4.70 -10.38
C GLN A 140 -3.91 -5.42 -9.21
N TYR A 141 -3.26 -6.52 -9.55
CA TYR A 141 -2.60 -7.39 -8.60
C TYR A 141 -1.47 -8.12 -9.33
N LEU A 142 -0.26 -8.04 -8.78
CA LEU A 142 0.94 -8.65 -9.32
C LEU A 142 1.68 -9.36 -8.19
N VAL A 143 2.21 -10.55 -8.49
CA VAL A 143 3.22 -11.21 -7.68
C VAL A 143 4.46 -11.40 -8.54
N ALA A 144 5.62 -11.07 -7.99
CA ALA A 144 6.91 -11.30 -8.60
C ALA A 144 7.84 -11.96 -7.58
N ASP A 145 8.81 -12.72 -8.08
CA ASP A 145 9.90 -13.24 -7.24
C ASP A 145 10.70 -12.10 -6.61
N ASN A 146 11.16 -12.30 -5.38
CA ASN A 146 12.13 -11.41 -4.73
C ASN A 146 13.48 -12.12 -4.75
N TYR A 147 14.29 -11.82 -5.76
CA TYR A 147 15.67 -12.29 -5.85
C TYR A 147 16.54 -11.30 -5.07
N ASP A 148 17.40 -11.80 -4.18
CA ASP A 148 18.56 -11.10 -3.60
C ASP A 148 18.47 -10.50 -2.20
N GLY A 149 17.34 -10.61 -1.48
CA GLY A 149 17.29 -10.28 -0.03
C GLY A 149 17.48 -8.79 0.32
N GLU A 150 17.95 -7.97 -0.63
CA GLU A 150 17.90 -6.52 -0.61
C GLU A 150 16.45 -6.02 -0.69
N ASP A 151 16.22 -4.76 -0.35
CA ASP A 151 14.89 -4.16 -0.44
C ASP A 151 14.46 -4.02 -1.90
N SER A 152 13.21 -4.40 -2.18
CA SER A 152 12.68 -4.31 -3.54
C SER A 152 12.61 -2.87 -4.05
N ASP A 153 12.89 -2.68 -5.34
CA ASP A 153 12.70 -1.39 -6.03
C ASP A 153 11.29 -0.84 -5.80
N LEU A 154 10.29 -1.73 -5.77
CA LEU A 154 8.90 -1.34 -5.53
C LEU A 154 8.70 -0.73 -4.14
N PHE A 155 9.29 -1.33 -3.10
CA PHE A 155 9.25 -0.76 -1.75
C PHE A 155 9.95 0.60 -1.72
N TYR A 156 11.13 0.74 -2.34
CA TYR A 156 11.84 2.00 -2.41
C TYR A 156 11.04 3.09 -3.15
N ILE A 157 10.41 2.76 -4.26
CA ILE A 157 9.54 3.67 -5.02
C ILE A 157 8.36 4.12 -4.16
N MET A 158 7.65 3.18 -3.51
CA MET A 158 6.50 3.52 -2.68
C MET A 158 6.87 4.40 -1.48
N ARG A 159 7.99 4.11 -0.82
CA ARG A 159 8.54 4.95 0.23
C ARG A 159 8.90 6.35 -0.28
N THR A 160 9.54 6.44 -1.45
CA THR A 160 9.88 7.73 -2.06
C THR A 160 8.62 8.55 -2.38
N LEU A 161 7.58 7.91 -2.93
CA LEU A 161 6.30 8.55 -3.26
C LEU A 161 5.62 9.15 -2.01
N LYS A 162 5.67 8.44 -0.88
CA LYS A 162 5.17 8.92 0.41
C LYS A 162 5.90 10.18 0.89
N GLU A 163 7.20 10.28 0.67
CA GLU A 163 8.03 11.41 1.11
C GLU A 163 7.94 12.63 0.18
N LEU A 164 7.33 12.51 -1.01
CA LEU A 164 7.22 13.61 -1.99
C LEU A 164 6.50 14.86 -1.47
N PRO A 165 5.40 14.77 -0.69
CA PRO A 165 4.73 15.94 -0.13
C PRO A 165 5.65 16.74 0.82
N ASP A 166 6.47 16.05 1.61
CA ASP A 166 7.37 16.65 2.60
C ASP A 166 8.57 17.36 1.94
N ARG A 167 8.99 16.91 0.74
CA ARG A 167 10.07 17.53 -0.04
C ARG A 167 9.74 18.92 -0.60
N LYS A 168 8.47 19.37 -0.51
CA LYS A 168 8.08 20.73 -0.95
C LYS A 168 8.42 21.82 0.05
N GLU A 169 8.75 21.50 1.30
CA GLU A 169 9.17 22.51 2.29
C GLU A 169 10.64 22.94 2.10
N ASP A 170 11.52 22.06 1.58
CA ASP A 170 12.95 22.37 1.37
C ASP A 170 13.24 23.26 0.14
N MET A 171 12.28 23.46 -0.77
CA MET A 171 12.48 24.30 -1.96
C MET A 171 12.34 25.81 -1.70
N ASN A 172 11.87 26.23 -0.52
CA ASN A 172 11.72 27.65 -0.19
C ASN A 172 12.95 28.26 0.52
N GLU A 173 13.93 27.47 0.97
CA GLU A 173 15.14 28.01 1.65
C GLU A 173 16.33 28.30 0.72
N THR A 174 16.30 27.93 -0.57
CA THR A 174 17.39 28.24 -1.51
C THR A 174 17.14 29.46 -2.42
N ALA A 175 16.04 30.19 -2.25
CA ALA A 175 15.77 31.43 -3.01
C ALA A 175 16.48 32.68 -2.45
N HIS A 176 17.22 32.57 -1.34
CA HIS A 176 18.00 33.66 -0.74
C HIS A 176 19.47 33.30 -0.55
N THR A 177 20.17 32.98 -1.64
CA THR A 177 21.62 33.16 -1.73
C THR A 177 22.08 33.08 -3.18
N ARG A 178 21.92 34.19 -3.92
CA ARG A 178 22.74 34.53 -5.09
C ARG A 178 22.47 35.98 -5.52
N SER A 179 22.93 36.93 -4.70
CA SER A 179 23.26 38.27 -5.19
C SER A 179 24.65 38.66 -4.73
N GLU A 180 25.64 37.81 -4.96
CA GLU A 180 27.04 38.16 -4.80
C GLU A 180 27.78 37.38 -5.89
N TYR A 181 28.16 38.07 -6.96
CA TYR A 181 29.58 38.16 -7.32
C TYR A 181 29.83 39.42 -8.18
N PRO A 182 30.96 40.11 -7.94
CA PRO A 182 31.39 41.30 -8.65
C PRO A 182 32.06 40.91 -9.97
N MET A 183 31.89 41.71 -11.01
CA MET A 183 32.66 41.59 -12.25
C MET A 183 33.60 42.79 -12.37
N GLU A 184 34.80 42.66 -11.80
CA GLU A 184 35.94 43.45 -12.22
C GLU A 184 36.77 42.69 -13.26
N GLY A 185 37.11 43.40 -14.35
CA GLY A 185 38.29 43.14 -15.15
C GLY A 185 38.03 42.74 -16.61
N ILE A 186 38.32 43.64 -17.56
CA ILE A 186 39.57 43.62 -18.36
C ILE A 186 39.56 44.79 -19.36
N GLN A 187 40.70 45.48 -19.42
CA GLN A 187 41.03 46.64 -20.28
C GLN A 187 41.41 46.26 -21.73
N ASN A 188 41.50 47.33 -22.55
CA ASN A 188 42.18 47.53 -23.85
C ASN A 188 41.24 47.39 -25.07
N GLY A 189 41.03 48.37 -25.97
CA GLY A 189 41.72 49.60 -26.31
C GLY A 189 42.00 49.60 -27.82
N ALA A 190 41.43 50.53 -28.61
CA ALA A 190 42.01 51.14 -29.83
C ALA A 190 40.98 51.97 -30.63
N SER A 191 41.29 53.28 -30.73
CA SER A 191 41.27 54.17 -31.89
C SER A 191 40.13 54.12 -32.94
N THR A 192 39.42 55.25 -33.11
CA THR A 192 39.76 56.33 -34.07
C THR A 192 39.12 57.64 -33.63
#